data_AF-R7YPG6-F1
#
_entry.id   AF-R7YPG6-F1
#
_cell.length_a   1.000
_cell.length_b   1.000
_cell.length_c   1.000
_cell.angle_alpha   90.00
_cell.angle_beta   90.00
_cell.angle_gamma   90.00
#
_symmetry.space_group_name_H-M   'P 1'
#
loop_
_entity.id
_entity.type
_entity.pdbx_description
1 polymer ?
#
loop_
_entity_poly.entity_id
_entity_poly.type
_entity_poly.pdbx_seq_one_letter_code
_entity_poly.pdbx_strand_id
1 'polypeptide(L)'
;MEPLGVTANIIAIVDLSAKIASLCVQYSLAVKDAKNDIERLRGEVNSVADVLREVERLLHRPDSAQLSASQKLRDALKDCFTQLIELKKGLDPGKTRKAMSRFGVRALKWPFESKEVDKVVRNLERCKQTVSLALQVDQTALILGIDQNGQGSQTRRGASGYSPVAHIASNFQLRRYAAIV
;
A
#
# COMPACT_ATOMS: atom_id res chain seq x y z
N MET A 1 -13.03 5.31 9.52
CA MET A 1 -11.88 4.85 10.33
C MET A 1 -10.63 5.43 9.71
N GLU A 2 -9.88 6.20 10.50
CA GLU A 2 -8.98 7.28 10.08
C GLU A 2 -7.78 6.81 9.23
N PRO A 3 -7.50 7.43 8.07
CA PRO A 3 -6.23 7.29 7.33
C PRO A 3 -4.98 7.52 8.19
N LEU A 4 -5.14 8.30 9.27
CA LEU A 4 -4.11 8.58 10.27
C LEU A 4 -3.59 7.30 10.94
N GLY A 5 -4.45 6.31 11.19
CA GLY A 5 -4.03 5.05 11.84
C GLY A 5 -3.13 4.20 10.95
N VAL A 6 -3.36 4.21 9.64
CA VAL A 6 -2.55 3.48 8.64
C VAL A 6 -1.21 4.17 8.45
N THR A 7 -1.23 5.50 8.32
CA THR A 7 -0.03 6.34 8.25
C THR A 7 0.85 6.15 9.48
N ALA A 8 0.29 6.22 10.69
CA ALA A 8 1.05 6.02 11.92
C ALA A 8 1.70 4.64 11.99
N ASN A 9 1.01 3.59 11.52
CA ASN A 9 1.57 2.24 11.47
C ASN A 9 2.74 2.15 10.47
N ILE A 10 2.58 2.75 9.28
CA ILE A 10 3.67 2.82 8.28
C ILE A 10 4.90 3.54 8.86
N ILE A 11 4.72 4.71 9.49
CA ILE A 11 5.81 5.45 10.12
C ILE A 11 6.52 4.59 11.18
N ALA A 12 5.74 3.89 12.02
CA ALA A 12 6.28 3.01 13.03
C ALA A 12 7.10 1.85 12.42
N ILE A 13 6.64 1.26 11.32
CA ILE A 13 7.38 0.21 10.60
C ILE A 13 8.68 0.76 10.00
N VAL A 14 8.63 1.95 9.38
CA VAL A 14 9.81 2.58 8.77
C VAL A 14 10.89 2.90 9.82
N ASP A 15 10.49 3.48 10.96
CA ASP A 15 11.40 3.76 12.09
C ASP A 15 12.00 2.47 12.66
N LEU A 16 11.17 1.43 12.83
CA LEU A 16 11.63 0.13 13.32
C LEU A 16 12.64 -0.52 12.35
N SER A 17 12.38 -0.43 11.05
CA SER A 17 13.27 -0.94 9.99
C SER A 17 14.62 -0.23 10.00
N ALA A 18 14.63 1.11 10.19
CA ALA A 18 15.88 1.87 10.32
C ALA A 18 16.72 1.44 11.53
N LYS A 19 16.06 1.17 12.67
CA LYS A 19 16.73 0.64 13.88
C LYS A 19 17.34 -0.74 13.64
N ILE A 20 16.62 -1.62 12.96
CA ILE A 20 17.12 -2.96 12.60
C ILE A 20 18.31 -2.86 11.63
N ALA A 21 18.20 -2.03 10.59
CA ALA A 21 19.29 -1.81 9.64
C ALA A 21 20.57 -1.28 10.33
N SER A 22 20.43 -0.41 11.34
CA SER A 22 21.54 0.06 12.16
C SER A 22 22.18 -1.05 13.00
N LEU A 23 21.38 -1.98 13.55
CA LEU A 23 21.91 -3.18 14.22
C LEU A 23 22.68 -4.07 13.25
N CYS A 24 22.15 -4.29 12.03
CA CYS A 24 22.86 -5.04 10.99
C CYS A 24 24.22 -4.41 10.65
N VAL A 25 24.31 -3.08 10.55
CA VAL A 25 25.60 -2.39 10.33
C VAL A 25 26.56 -2.62 11.51
N GLN A 26 26.07 -2.58 12.75
CA GLN A 26 26.91 -2.88 13.92
C GLN A 26 27.44 -4.32 13.88
N TYR A 27 26.60 -5.29 13.48
CA TYR A 27 27.03 -6.67 13.33
C TYR A 27 28.01 -6.87 12.18
N SER A 28 27.83 -6.20 11.03
CA SER A 28 28.75 -6.36 9.88
C SER A 28 30.16 -5.83 10.17
N LEU A 29 30.29 -4.86 11.08
CA LEU A 29 31.59 -4.37 11.55
C LEU A 29 32.25 -5.33 12.56
N ALA A 30 31.45 -6.07 13.33
CA ALA A 30 31.94 -6.93 14.42
C ALA A 30 32.12 -8.41 14.03
N VAL A 31 31.31 -8.91 13.08
CA VAL A 31 31.20 -10.32 12.72
C VAL A 31 31.47 -10.50 11.24
N LYS A 32 32.61 -11.10 10.90
CA LYS A 32 33.00 -11.35 9.52
C LYS A 32 32.32 -12.58 8.91
N ASP A 33 32.08 -13.61 9.73
CA ASP A 33 31.62 -14.92 9.24
C ASP A 33 30.14 -14.95 8.83
N ALA A 34 29.36 -13.95 9.23
CA ALA A 34 27.93 -13.84 8.92
C ALA A 34 27.61 -12.68 7.96
N LYS A 35 28.64 -12.09 7.31
CA LYS A 35 28.48 -10.84 6.55
C LYS A 35 27.41 -10.94 5.45
N ASN A 36 27.36 -12.06 4.73
CA ASN A 36 26.36 -12.26 3.69
C ASN A 36 24.93 -12.29 4.25
N ASP A 37 24.70 -13.05 5.33
CA ASP A 37 23.40 -13.11 5.99
C ASP A 37 22.97 -11.74 6.54
N ILE A 38 23.92 -10.99 7.13
CA ILE A 38 23.68 -9.63 7.64
C ILE A 38 23.28 -8.68 6.49
N GLU A 39 23.98 -8.73 5.36
CA GLU A 39 23.71 -7.87 4.20
C GLU A 39 22.36 -8.22 3.56
N ARG A 40 22.04 -9.52 3.41
CA ARG A 40 20.75 -9.99 2.90
C ARG A 40 19.60 -9.52 3.78
N LEU A 41 19.71 -9.71 5.10
CA LEU A 41 18.71 -9.26 6.05
C LEU A 41 18.52 -7.74 6.00
N ARG A 42 19.62 -6.98 6.01
CA ARG A 42 19.59 -5.51 5.95
C ARG A 42 18.95 -5.02 4.66
N GLY A 43 19.30 -5.63 3.53
CA GLY A 43 18.73 -5.30 2.23
C GLY A 43 17.21 -5.49 2.22
N GLU A 44 16.73 -6.60 2.76
CA GLU A 44 15.31 -6.89 2.77
C GLU A 44 14.52 -5.98 3.72
N VAL A 45 15.06 -5.68 4.91
CA VAL A 45 14.46 -4.72 5.85
C VAL A 45 14.37 -3.32 5.25
N ASN A 46 15.41 -2.86 4.54
CA ASN A 46 15.37 -1.58 3.84
C ASN A 46 14.32 -1.59 2.72
N SER A 47 14.22 -2.69 1.96
CA SER A 47 13.23 -2.83 0.91
C SER A 47 11.79 -2.75 1.45
N VAL A 48 11.51 -3.31 2.62
CA VAL A 48 10.20 -3.13 3.30
C VAL A 48 9.94 -1.66 3.62
N ALA A 49 10.93 -0.96 4.19
CA ALA A 49 10.79 0.45 4.52
C ALA A 49 10.55 1.31 3.27
N ASP A 50 11.25 1.02 2.16
CA ASP A 50 11.11 1.75 0.91
C ASP A 50 9.72 1.60 0.31
N VAL A 51 9.21 0.35 0.21
CA VAL A 51 7.84 0.09 -0.26
C VAL A 51 6.84 0.88 0.57
N LEU A 52 6.94 0.82 1.89
CA LEU A 52 5.98 1.47 2.77
C LEU A 52 6.04 3.00 2.74
N ARG A 53 7.21 3.60 2.51
CA ARG A 53 7.30 5.06 2.24
C ARG A 53 6.58 5.45 0.97
N GLU A 54 6.66 4.63 -0.08
CA GLU A 54 5.87 4.91 -1.30
C GLU A 54 4.38 4.80 -1.03
N VAL A 55 3.94 3.81 -0.23
CA VAL A 55 2.54 3.72 0.21
C VAL A 55 2.11 4.97 0.97
N GLU A 56 2.91 5.43 1.93
CA GLU A 56 2.63 6.66 2.69
C GLU A 56 2.47 7.88 1.77
N ARG A 57 3.36 8.04 0.78
CA ARG A 57 3.28 9.13 -0.20
C ARG A 57 2.01 9.06 -1.04
N LEU A 58 1.60 7.86 -1.45
CA LEU A 58 0.36 7.66 -2.20
C LEU A 58 -0.87 8.02 -1.36
N LEU A 59 -0.89 7.68 -0.07
CA LEU A 59 -2.00 7.99 0.83
C LEU A 59 -2.14 9.48 1.17
N HIS A 60 -1.05 10.25 1.11
CA HIS A 60 -1.05 11.70 1.39
C HIS A 60 -1.32 12.59 0.17
N ARG A 61 -1.56 12.01 -1.01
CA ARG A 61 -1.73 12.81 -2.23
C ARG A 61 -3.07 13.59 -2.19
N PRO A 62 -3.06 14.93 -2.38
CA PRO A 62 -4.28 15.77 -2.27
C PRO A 62 -5.38 15.42 -3.27
N ASP A 63 -5.02 14.94 -4.46
CA ASP A 63 -5.93 14.71 -5.59
C ASP A 63 -6.27 13.23 -5.82
N SER A 64 -5.74 12.31 -5.03
CA SER A 64 -6.18 10.91 -5.14
C SER A 64 -7.56 10.80 -4.50
N ALA A 65 -8.55 10.28 -5.24
CA ALA A 65 -9.74 9.69 -4.62
C ALA A 65 -9.23 8.81 -3.47
N GLN A 66 -9.46 9.24 -2.22
CA GLN A 66 -8.72 8.73 -1.07
C GLN A 66 -8.74 7.20 -1.10
N LEU A 67 -7.58 6.58 -1.30
CA LEU A 67 -7.40 5.15 -1.17
C LEU A 67 -7.78 4.82 0.27
N SER A 68 -9.02 4.36 0.43
CA SER A 68 -9.52 3.90 1.71
C SER A 68 -8.75 2.64 2.02
N ALA A 69 -7.85 2.71 3.00
CA ALA A 69 -7.11 1.53 3.41
C ALA A 69 -8.10 0.41 3.75
N SER A 70 -8.03 -0.70 3.03
CA SER A 70 -8.84 -1.86 3.37
C SER A 70 -8.40 -2.48 4.69
N GLN A 71 -9.27 -3.33 5.24
CA GLN A 71 -8.89 -4.14 6.40
C GLN A 71 -7.70 -5.05 6.06
N LYS A 72 -7.63 -5.56 4.82
CA LYS A 72 -6.51 -6.37 4.34
C LYS A 72 -5.18 -5.61 4.40
N LEU A 73 -5.16 -4.34 3.99
CA LEU A 73 -3.95 -3.51 4.10
C LEU A 73 -3.54 -3.31 5.57
N ARG A 74 -4.50 -3.04 6.45
CA ARG A 74 -4.23 -2.89 7.89
C ARG A 74 -3.66 -4.16 8.52
N ASP A 75 -4.24 -5.31 8.19
CA ASP A 75 -3.79 -6.61 8.70
C ASP A 75 -2.37 -6.92 8.19
N ALA A 76 -2.11 -6.67 6.90
CA ALA A 76 -0.78 -6.82 6.31
C ALA A 76 0.27 -5.97 7.02
N LEU A 77 -0.03 -4.69 7.27
CA LEU A 77 0.88 -3.78 7.99
C LEU A 77 1.12 -4.24 9.43
N LYS A 78 0.09 -4.72 10.12
CA LYS A 78 0.22 -5.27 11.48
C LYS A 78 1.12 -6.52 11.51
N ASP A 79 0.97 -7.39 10.54
CA ASP A 79 1.81 -8.59 10.40
C ASP A 79 3.27 -8.21 10.12
N CYS A 80 3.50 -7.26 9.20
CA CYS A 80 4.83 -6.69 8.93
C CYS A 80 5.48 -6.13 10.20
N PHE A 81 4.73 -5.32 10.96
CA PHE A 81 5.20 -4.72 12.20
C PHE A 81 5.58 -5.77 13.25
N THR A 82 4.74 -6.81 13.40
CA THR A 82 4.98 -7.92 14.34
C THR A 82 6.27 -8.66 14.00
N GLN A 83 6.48 -8.99 12.72
CA GLN A 83 7.70 -9.66 12.28
C GLN A 83 8.96 -8.84 12.54
N LEU A 84 8.91 -7.53 12.28
CA LEU A 84 10.03 -6.63 12.53
C LEU A 84 10.31 -6.46 14.03
N ILE A 85 9.27 -6.48 14.88
CA ILE A 85 9.47 -6.46 16.34
C ILE A 85 10.22 -7.71 16.79
N GLU A 86 9.81 -8.90 16.35
CA GLU A 86 10.48 -10.15 16.71
C GLU A 86 11.91 -10.19 16.17
N LEU A 87 12.13 -9.72 14.94
CA LEU A 87 13.47 -9.57 14.38
C LEU A 87 14.34 -8.64 15.22
N LYS A 88 13.82 -7.46 15.59
CA LYS A 88 14.54 -6.52 16.44
C LYS A 88 14.88 -7.14 17.78
N LYS A 89 13.96 -7.87 18.42
CA LYS A 89 14.22 -8.55 19.69
C LYS A 89 15.35 -9.56 19.59
N GLY A 90 15.40 -10.34 18.50
CA GLY A 90 16.48 -11.31 18.28
C GLY A 90 17.83 -10.64 17.95
N LEU A 91 17.82 -9.48 17.27
CA LEU A 91 19.03 -8.70 16.99
C LEU A 91 19.52 -7.91 18.20
N ASP A 92 18.62 -7.48 19.09
CA ASP A 92 18.97 -6.64 20.24
C ASP A 92 19.77 -7.47 21.25
N PRO A 93 21.05 -7.15 21.47
CA PRO A 93 21.89 -7.87 22.43
C PRO A 93 21.43 -7.69 23.89
N GLY A 94 20.37 -6.92 24.16
CA GLY A 94 19.76 -6.75 25.47
C GLY A 94 20.61 -5.96 26.46
N LYS A 95 20.26 -6.04 27.76
CA LYS A 95 21.00 -5.38 28.87
C LYS A 95 22.45 -5.86 28.99
N THR A 96 22.82 -6.94 28.33
CA THR A 96 24.17 -7.52 28.25
C THR A 96 25.21 -6.49 27.78
N ARG A 97 24.79 -5.45 27.02
CA ARG A 97 25.64 -4.32 26.65
C ARG A 97 26.15 -3.48 27.83
N LYS A 98 25.43 -3.35 28.96
CA LYS A 98 25.96 -2.63 30.14
C LYS A 98 27.14 -3.36 30.77
N ALA A 99 27.15 -4.69 30.73
CA ALA A 99 28.27 -5.50 31.19
C ALA A 99 29.39 -5.61 30.13
N MET A 100 29.04 -5.74 28.85
CA MET A 100 30.01 -5.95 27.74
C MET A 100 30.59 -4.66 27.13
N SER A 101 30.04 -3.47 27.38
CA SER A 101 30.63 -2.21 26.91
C SER A 101 32.04 -1.95 27.47
N ARG A 102 32.42 -2.66 28.54
CA ARG A 102 33.79 -2.67 29.07
C ARG A 102 34.82 -3.35 28.14
N PHE A 103 34.39 -4.14 27.15
CA PHE A 103 35.27 -4.94 26.29
C PHE A 103 35.24 -4.56 24.80
N GLY A 104 34.56 -3.47 24.43
CA GLY A 104 34.53 -2.99 23.04
C GLY A 104 33.77 -3.90 22.07
N VAL A 105 33.72 -3.49 20.80
CA VAL A 105 32.96 -4.09 19.69
C VAL A 105 33.30 -5.57 19.41
N ARG A 106 34.36 -6.10 20.06
CA ARG A 106 34.90 -7.46 19.88
C ARG A 106 34.05 -8.59 20.46
N ALA A 107 32.98 -8.30 21.20
CA ALA A 107 32.16 -9.32 21.87
C ALA A 107 30.76 -9.53 21.24
N LEU A 108 30.45 -8.87 20.12
CA LEU A 108 29.17 -9.09 19.43
C LEU A 108 29.22 -10.40 18.64
N LYS A 109 28.39 -11.36 19.05
CA LYS A 109 28.14 -12.60 18.30
C LYS A 109 26.85 -12.45 17.50
N TRP A 110 26.88 -12.83 16.23
CA TRP A 110 25.68 -12.87 15.40
C TRP A 110 24.66 -13.87 15.99
N PRO A 111 23.41 -13.45 16.24
CA PRO A 111 22.46 -14.24 17.02
C PRO A 111 21.64 -15.25 16.20
N PHE A 112 21.75 -15.26 14.87
CA PHE A 112 20.94 -16.11 14.00
C PHE A 112 21.77 -17.13 13.24
N GLU A 113 21.19 -18.30 13.00
CA GLU A 113 21.67 -19.18 11.95
C GLU A 113 21.18 -18.70 10.57
N SER A 114 21.92 -19.04 9.50
CA SER A 114 21.54 -18.66 8.13
C SER A 114 20.12 -19.09 7.75
N LYS A 115 19.67 -20.28 8.20
CA LYS A 115 18.30 -20.77 7.99
C LYS A 115 17.22 -19.88 8.63
N GLU A 116 17.53 -19.24 9.75
CA GLU A 116 16.63 -18.32 10.44
C GLU A 116 16.56 -17.00 9.71
N VAL A 117 17.71 -16.51 9.22
CA VAL A 117 17.78 -15.34 8.35
C VAL A 117 16.96 -15.55 7.09
N ASP A 118 17.10 -16.69 6.43
CA ASP A 118 16.29 -17.06 5.27
C ASP A 118 14.79 -17.05 5.57
N LYS A 119 14.38 -17.55 6.74
CA LYS A 119 12.98 -17.52 7.16
C LYS A 119 12.48 -16.10 7.36
N VAL A 120 13.29 -15.24 8.00
CA VAL A 120 12.95 -13.83 8.21
C VAL A 120 12.82 -13.10 6.87
N VAL A 121 13.80 -13.23 5.98
CA VAL A 121 13.78 -12.63 4.64
C VAL A 121 12.52 -13.02 3.88
N ARG A 122 12.19 -14.33 3.82
CA ARG A 122 10.95 -14.80 3.16
C ARG A 122 9.68 -14.22 3.77
N ASN A 123 9.64 -14.02 5.07
CA ASN A 123 8.45 -13.47 5.72
C ASN A 123 8.30 -11.96 5.44
N LEU A 124 9.42 -11.22 5.36
CA LEU A 124 9.45 -9.82 4.95
C LEU A 124 9.07 -9.64 3.47
N GLU A 125 9.53 -10.54 2.59
CA GLU A 125 9.11 -10.58 1.19
C GLU A 125 7.60 -10.77 1.07
N ARG A 126 7.05 -11.72 1.84
CA ARG A 126 5.60 -11.96 1.90
C ARG A 126 4.84 -10.73 2.41
N CYS A 127 5.37 -10.04 3.41
CA CYS A 127 4.81 -8.78 3.89
C CYS A 127 4.69 -7.75 2.75
N LYS A 128 5.76 -7.51 1.97
CA LYS A 128 5.71 -6.60 0.80
C LYS A 128 4.68 -7.04 -0.23
N GLN A 129 4.62 -8.34 -0.53
CA GLN A 129 3.65 -8.91 -1.48
C GLN A 129 2.21 -8.70 -1.03
N THR A 130 1.90 -8.97 0.24
CA THR A 130 0.54 -8.78 0.79
C THR A 130 0.14 -7.31 0.80
N VAL A 131 1.05 -6.40 1.16
CA VAL A 131 0.81 -4.95 1.11
C VAL A 131 0.52 -4.51 -0.33
N SER A 132 1.35 -4.92 -1.29
CA SER A 132 1.14 -4.59 -2.71
C SER A 132 -0.20 -5.12 -3.22
N LEU A 133 -0.56 -6.36 -2.89
CA LEU A 133 -1.83 -6.95 -3.29
C LEU A 133 -3.01 -6.19 -2.68
N ALA A 134 -2.94 -5.83 -1.40
CA ALA A 134 -3.99 -5.06 -0.73
C ALA A 134 -4.20 -3.70 -1.40
N LEU A 135 -3.11 -3.00 -1.77
CA LEU A 135 -3.19 -1.73 -2.49
C LEU A 135 -3.79 -1.87 -3.88
N GLN A 136 -3.44 -2.92 -4.62
CA GLN A 136 -4.03 -3.19 -5.93
C GLN A 136 -5.55 -3.45 -5.83
N VAL A 137 -5.99 -4.15 -4.78
CA VAL A 137 -7.41 -4.35 -4.50
C VAL A 137 -8.10 -3.02 -4.20
N ASP A 138 -7.53 -2.18 -3.34
CA ASP A 138 -8.08 -0.87 -3.00
C ASP A 138 -8.18 0.04 -4.23
N GLN A 139 -7.14 0.03 -5.08
CA GLN A 139 -7.12 0.78 -6.34
C GLN A 139 -8.17 0.26 -7.34
N THR A 140 -8.32 -1.06 -7.47
CA THR A 140 -9.32 -1.66 -8.36
C THR A 140 -10.74 -1.31 -7.92
N ALA A 141 -11.00 -1.31 -6.61
CA ALA A 141 -12.29 -0.93 -6.07
C ALA A 141 -12.65 0.54 -6.39
N LEU A 142 -11.68 1.45 -6.32
CA LEU A 142 -11.88 2.84 -6.73
C LEU A 142 -12.19 2.96 -8.23
N ILE A 143 -11.45 2.25 -9.09
CA ILE A 143 -11.67 2.27 -10.55
C ILE A 143 -13.08 1.77 -10.90
N LEU A 144 -13.52 0.67 -10.31
CA LEU A 144 -14.86 0.12 -10.52
C LEU A 144 -15.96 1.05 -9.98
N GLY A 145 -15.71 1.76 -8.88
CA GLY A 145 -16.65 2.76 -8.35
C GLY A 145 -16.81 3.98 -9.25
N ILE A 146 -15.74 4.39 -9.96
CA ILE A 146 -15.79 5.48 -10.94
C ILE A 146 -16.66 5.10 -12.14
N ASP A 147 -16.53 3.86 -12.64
CA ASP A 147 -17.33 3.37 -13.78
C ASP A 147 -18.85 3.40 -13.49
N GLN A 148 -19.25 3.00 -12.29
CA GLN A 148 -20.67 3.02 -11.87
C GLN A 148 -21.25 4.44 -11.78
N ASN A 149 -20.45 5.43 -11.34
CA ASN A 149 -20.87 6.83 -11.28
C ASN A 149 -20.88 7.50 -12.66
N GLY A 150 -20.05 7.03 -13.60
CA GLY A 150 -20.02 7.50 -14.99
C GLY A 150 -21.28 7.11 -15.78
N GLN A 151 -21.93 5.98 -15.46
CA GLN A 151 -23.12 5.49 -16.17
C GLN A 151 -24.45 6.11 -15.67
N GLY A 152 -24.45 6.82 -14.54
CA GLY A 152 -25.67 7.38 -13.92
C GLY A 152 -26.16 8.73 -14.46
N SER A 153 -25.44 9.38 -15.39
CA SER A 153 -25.75 10.76 -15.80
C SER A 153 -26.27 10.92 -17.23
N GLN A 154 -26.60 9.83 -17.93
CA GLN A 154 -27.06 9.88 -19.32
C GLN A 154 -28.39 9.16 -19.58
N THR A 155 -29.40 9.28 -18.71
CA THR A 155 -30.82 9.07 -19.12
C THR A 155 -31.80 9.81 -18.21
N ARG A 156 -31.95 11.12 -18.39
CA ARG A 156 -33.20 11.85 -18.05
C ARG A 156 -33.14 13.28 -18.60
N ARG A 157 -33.38 13.43 -19.90
CA ARG A 157 -33.90 14.69 -20.44
C ARG A 157 -34.72 14.40 -21.70
N GLY A 158 -36.04 14.54 -21.59
CA GLY A 158 -36.94 14.70 -22.73
C GLY A 158 -37.82 13.51 -23.09
N ALA A 159 -38.86 13.25 -22.31
CA ALA A 159 -40.13 12.71 -22.84
C ALA A 159 -41.27 13.19 -21.94
N SER A 160 -41.51 14.51 -21.97
CA SER A 160 -42.78 15.09 -21.56
C SER A 160 -43.83 14.66 -22.58
N GLY A 161 -44.93 14.11 -22.08
CA GLY A 161 -45.91 13.37 -22.86
C GLY A 161 -46.59 14.18 -23.94
N TYR A 162 -46.71 13.56 -25.11
CA TYR A 162 -47.84 13.73 -26.02
C TYR A 162 -48.10 12.38 -26.68
N SER A 163 -49.19 11.74 -26.27
CA SER A 163 -49.89 10.74 -27.10
C SER A 163 -50.94 11.48 -27.91
N PRO A 164 -51.03 11.22 -29.22
CA PRO A 164 -52.35 10.88 -29.75
C PRO A 164 -52.30 9.77 -30.79
N VAL A 165 -52.98 8.66 -30.47
CA VAL A 165 -53.55 7.76 -31.47
C VAL A 165 -54.83 8.42 -32.00
N ALA A 166 -54.83 8.89 -33.24
CA ALA A 166 -56.04 8.98 -34.07
C ALA A 166 -55.67 9.29 -35.53
N HIS A 167 -55.95 8.30 -36.37
CA HIS A 167 -56.15 8.42 -37.81
C HIS A 167 -57.18 9.51 -38.18
N ILE A 168 -57.18 9.86 -39.47
CA ILE A 168 -58.17 10.62 -40.26
C ILE A 168 -57.80 12.09 -40.51
N ALA A 169 -57.17 12.33 -41.67
CA ALA A 169 -57.78 13.09 -42.77
C ALA A 169 -56.76 13.30 -43.90
N SER A 170 -56.76 12.36 -44.85
CA SER A 170 -56.38 12.68 -46.22
C SER A 170 -57.33 13.74 -46.80
N ASN A 171 -56.80 14.55 -47.71
CA ASN A 171 -57.51 15.45 -48.62
C ASN A 171 -58.12 16.72 -48.01
N PHE A 172 -57.44 17.86 -48.22
CA PHE A 172 -58.05 18.93 -49.01
C PHE A 172 -56.98 19.88 -49.60
N GLN A 173 -56.80 19.80 -50.92
CA GLN A 173 -56.61 20.91 -51.88
C GLN A 173 -55.38 21.83 -51.67
N LEU A 174 -54.30 21.72 -52.46
CA LEU A 174 -54.19 22.36 -53.79
C LEU A 174 -55.03 23.64 -53.91
N ARG A 175 -54.40 24.81 -53.77
CA ARG A 175 -54.57 25.98 -54.65
C ARG A 175 -53.87 27.23 -54.11
N ARG A 176 -52.83 27.64 -54.83
CA ARG A 176 -52.47 29.00 -55.29
C ARG A 176 -50.95 29.18 -55.21
N TYR A 177 -50.24 28.96 -56.31
CA TYR A 177 -49.83 30.00 -57.28
C TYR A 177 -48.99 31.12 -56.66
N ALA A 178 -47.71 31.12 -57.06
CA ALA A 178 -46.88 32.24 -57.49
C ALA A 178 -46.95 33.58 -56.74
N ALA A 179 -45.82 34.03 -56.18
CA ALA A 179 -45.01 35.17 -56.68
C ALA A 179 -43.95 35.61 -55.64
N ILE A 180 -42.82 36.15 -56.13
CA ILE A 180 -41.78 36.96 -55.44
C ILE A 180 -40.75 36.09 -54.67
N VAL A 181 -39.45 35.96 -54.98
CA VAL A 181 -38.42 36.72 -55.74
C VAL A 181 -37.56 35.73 -56.54
#